data_AF-A0AAU8TJ14-F1
#
_entry.id   AF-A0AAU8TJ14-F1
#
_cell.length_a   1.000
_cell.length_b   1.000
_cell.length_c   1.000
_cell.angle_alpha   90.00
_cell.angle_beta   90.00
_cell.angle_gamma   90.00
#
_symmetry.space_group_name_H-M   'P 1'
#
loop_
_entity.id
_entity.type
_entity.pdbx_description
1 polymer ?
#
loop_
_entity_poly.entity_id
_entity_poly.type
_entity_poly.pdbx_seq_one_letter_code
_entity_poly.pdbx_strand_id
1 'polypeptide(L)' 'MEVINLNYRRIKFEYTQQRRSEGASAGKISGGWDRATDKPFA' A
#
# COMPACT_ATOMS: atom_id res chain seq x y z
N MET A 1 -6.25 18.03 19.50
CA MET A 1 -5.55 17.04 18.64
C MET A 1 -5.97 15.67 19.13
N GLU A 2 -6.52 14.85 18.27
CA GLU A 2 -7.01 13.50 18.59
C GLU A 2 -6.18 12.48 17.81
N VAL A 3 -5.88 11.34 18.42
CA VAL A 3 -5.10 10.24 17.82
C VAL A 3 -5.96 9.00 17.78
N ILE A 4 -6.15 8.45 16.58
CA ILE A 4 -6.87 7.19 16.35
C ILE A 4 -5.86 6.12 15.94
N ASN A 5 -5.87 4.99 16.65
CA ASN A 5 -5.02 3.84 16.35
C ASN A 5 -5.82 2.78 15.58
N LEU A 6 -5.24 2.24 14.51
CA LEU A 6 -5.86 1.22 13.68
C LEU A 6 -5.15 -0.13 13.85
N ASN A 7 -5.91 -1.17 14.17
CA ASN A 7 -5.42 -2.54 14.28
C ASN A 7 -6.06 -3.42 13.18
N TYR A 8 -5.27 -3.90 12.23
CA TYR A 8 -5.75 -4.64 11.07
C TYR A 8 -4.99 -5.96 10.87
N ARG A 9 -5.64 -7.04 10.46
CA ARG A 9 -4.94 -8.31 10.22
C ARG A 9 -4.00 -8.22 9.01
N ARG A 10 -4.52 -7.70 7.90
CA ARG A 10 -3.83 -7.59 6.61
C ARG A 10 -3.68 -6.14 6.22
N ILE A 11 -2.57 -5.82 5.59
CA ILE A 11 -2.33 -4.54 4.95
C ILE A 11 -1.97 -4.76 3.49
N LYS A 12 -2.55 -3.93 2.62
CA LYS A 12 -2.16 -3.79 1.23
C LYS A 12 -1.88 -2.31 0.99
N PHE A 13 -0.76 -2.02 0.35
CA PHE A 13 -0.43 -0.70 -0.15
C PHE A 13 -0.31 -0.75 -1.68
N GLU A 14 -0.81 0.29 -2.34
CA GLU A 14 -0.63 0.49 -3.78
C GLU A 14 -0.03 1.87 -3.99
N TYR A 15 1.14 1.92 -4.61
CA TYR A 15 1.77 3.16 -5.04
C TYR A 15 1.59 3.32 -6.55
N THR A 16 0.89 4.37 -6.97
CA THR A 16 0.71 4.68 -8.39
C THR A 16 1.87 5.54 -8.87
N GLN A 17 2.64 5.02 -9.82
CA GLN A 17 3.75 5.74 -10.42
C GLN A 17 3.21 6.74 -11.44
N GLN A 18 3.92 7.86 -11.61
CA GLN A 18 3.59 8.88 -12.61
C GLN A 18 4.76 9.08 -13.57
N ARG A 19 4.46 9.29 -14.85
CA ARG A 19 5.43 9.63 -15.88
C ARG A 19 5.94 11.05 -15.62
N ARG A 20 7.25 11.24 -15.55
CA ARG A 20 7.86 12.55 -15.24
C ARG A 20 7.52 13.63 -16.26
N SER A 21 7.34 13.27 -17.53
CA SER A 21 7.07 14.21 -18.63
C SER A 21 5.63 14.72 -18.67
N GLU A 22 4.66 13.88 -18.28
CA GLU A 22 3.24 14.12 -18.55
C GLU A 22 2.36 14.06 -17.28
N GLY A 23 2.91 13.65 -16.13
CA GLY A 23 2.16 13.41 -14.89
C GLY A 23 1.16 12.25 -14.96
N ALA A 24 1.00 11.63 -16.13
CA ALA A 24 0.09 10.53 -16.37
C ALA A 24 0.53 9.25 -15.64
N SER A 25 -0.43 8.38 -15.33
CA SER A 25 -0.16 7.08 -14.70
C SER A 25 0.89 6.28 -15.49
N ALA A 26 1.83 5.68 -14.76
CA ALA A 26 2.97 4.92 -15.27
C ALA A 26 3.01 3.48 -14.75
N GLY A 27 1.92 3.01 -14.15
CA GLY A 27 1.83 1.70 -13.50
C GLY A 27 1.65 1.80 -12.00
N LYS A 28 1.52 0.64 -11.35
CA LYS A 28 1.31 0.52 -9.91
C LYS A 28 2.30 -0.47 -9.32
N ILE A 29 2.86 -0.10 -8.17
CA ILE A 29 3.60 -1.01 -7.30
C ILE A 29 2.68 -1.40 -6.16
N SER A 30 2.35 -2.69 -6.08
CA SER A 30 1.54 -3.25 -5.00
C SER A 30 2.44 -4.00 -4.03
N GLY A 31 2.09 -3.96 -2.75
CA GLY A 31 2.65 -4.84 -1.75
C GLY A 31 1.71 -4.99 -0.57
N GLY A 32 1.99 -5.95 0.31
CA GLY A 32 1.11 -6.23 1.42
C GLY A 32 1.59 -7.37 2.30
N TRP A 33 1.09 -7.38 3.54
CA TRP A 33 1.47 -8.34 4.57
C TRP A 33 0.23 -8.85 5.32
N ASP A 34 0.18 -10.15 5.57
CA ASP A 34 -0.74 -10.75 6.54
C ASP A 34 0.01 -10.94 7.86
N ARG A 35 -0.32 -10.12 8.87
CA ARG A 35 0.32 -10.15 10.18
C ARG A 35 -0.03 -11.42 10.97
N ALA A 36 -1.13 -12.10 10.66
CA ALA A 36 -1.53 -13.31 11.37
C ALA A 36 -0.75 -14.55 10.90
N THR A 37 -0.31 -14.57 9.64
CA THR A 37 0.45 -15.70 9.07
C THR A 37 1.91 -15.36 8.83
N ASP A 38 2.30 -14.12 9.10
CA ASP A 38 3.63 -13.54 8.87
C ASP A 38 4.18 -13.79 7.46
N LYS A 39 3.36 -13.48 6.46
CA LYS A 39 3.68 -13.75 5.04
C LYS A 39 3.25 -12.59 4.13
N PRO A 40 3.89 -12.45 2.95
CA PRO A 40 3.39 -11.59 1.89
C PRO A 40 1.94 -11.94 1.53
N PHE A 41 1.11 -10.92 1.32
CA PHE A 41 -0.30 -11.06 0.96
C PHE A 41 -0.63 -10.53 -0.45
N ALA A 42 0.23 -9.69 -1.03
CA ALA A 42 0.00 -9.01 -2.31
C ALA A 42 1.21 -9.09 -3.25
#